data_AF-A0A8J2VA36-F1
#
_entry.id   AF-A0A8J2VA36-F1
#
_cell.length_a   1.000
_cell.length_b   1.000
_cell.length_c   1.000
_cell.angle_alpha   90.00
_cell.angle_beta   90.00
_cell.angle_gamma   90.00
#
_symmetry.space_group_name_H-M   'P 1'
#
loop_
_entity.id
_entity.type
_entity.pdbx_description
1 polymer ?
#
loop_
_entity_poly.entity_id
_entity_poly.type
_entity_poly.pdbx_seq_one_letter_code
_entity_poly.pdbx_strand_id
1 'polypeptide(L)'
;MKHLLLTLMIFLVGKAFSQTDKLYYEQKAFDLYQNEILDSFPVNKKIKIYQHAFDFHPKAFRFSIPNCLENIVWKNNEQFEEMTTYKERKIDFDSSLDFSKINKKQFKIKINGKGNFPKLLISSPHIEKGNNKRIFINLYEKHSERKEYIYHIEFNINGKIINWCRSEYYEIIIH
;
A
#
# COMPACT_ATOMS: atom_id res chain seq x y z
N MET A 1 -50.20 -0.24 -18.72
CA MET A 1 -48.92 -0.74 -19.28
C MET A 1 -47.83 0.34 -19.49
N LYS A 2 -47.99 1.58 -18.99
CA LYS A 2 -46.90 2.60 -19.03
C LYS A 2 -46.01 2.58 -17.78
N HIS A 3 -46.53 2.15 -16.63
CA HIS A 3 -45.78 2.14 -15.36
C HIS A 3 -44.82 0.94 -15.20
N LEU A 4 -45.01 -0.15 -15.97
CA LEU A 4 -44.14 -1.34 -15.92
C LEU A 4 -42.79 -1.11 -16.65
N LEU A 5 -42.82 -0.29 -17.71
CA LEU A 5 -41.62 0.07 -18.48
C LEU A 5 -40.71 1.03 -17.70
N LEU A 6 -41.29 1.93 -16.90
CA LEU A 6 -40.52 2.88 -16.08
C LEU A 6 -39.77 2.17 -14.93
N THR A 7 -40.39 1.14 -14.34
CA THR A 7 -39.77 0.34 -13.27
C THR A 7 -38.63 -0.54 -13.78
N LEU A 8 -38.74 -1.07 -15.01
CA LEU A 8 -37.66 -1.84 -15.63
C LEU A 8 -36.45 -0.97 -15.99
N MET A 9 -36.67 0.29 -16.40
CA MET A 9 -35.59 1.26 -16.65
C MET A 9 -34.79 1.60 -15.38
N ILE A 10 -35.46 1.75 -14.23
CA ILE A 10 -34.79 2.07 -12.95
C ILE A 10 -33.89 0.91 -12.49
N PHE A 11 -34.30 -0.35 -12.72
CA PHE A 11 -33.48 -1.53 -12.41
C PHE A 11 -32.29 -1.74 -13.36
N LEU A 12 -32.38 -1.27 -14.61
CA LEU A 12 -31.28 -1.34 -15.59
C LEU A 12 -30.23 -0.24 -15.36
N VAL A 13 -30.64 0.94 -14.89
CA VAL A 13 -29.70 2.02 -14.53
C VAL A 13 -28.96 1.71 -13.22
N GLY A 14 -29.55 0.89 -12.34
CA GLY A 14 -28.95 0.49 -11.05
C GLY A 14 -27.78 -0.51 -11.13
N LYS A 15 -27.44 -1.05 -12.31
CA LYS A 15 -26.31 -2.00 -12.47
C LYS A 15 -25.11 -1.45 -13.25
N ALA A 16 -25.10 -0.16 -13.58
CA ALA A 16 -23.99 0.47 -14.31
C ALA A 16 -23.15 1.44 -13.44
N PHE A 17 -23.41 1.53 -12.15
CA PHE A 17 -22.33 1.85 -11.20
C PHE A 17 -21.57 0.55 -10.96
N SER A 18 -20.80 0.13 -11.96
CA SER A 18 -19.54 -0.54 -11.63
C SER A 18 -18.83 0.48 -10.76
N GLN A 19 -18.95 0.31 -9.44
CA GLN A 19 -17.92 0.75 -8.53
C GLN A 19 -16.65 0.27 -9.22
N THR A 20 -15.96 1.22 -9.85
CA THR A 20 -14.55 1.01 -10.11
C THR A 20 -14.02 0.90 -8.70
N ASP A 21 -14.01 -0.33 -8.19
CA ASP A 21 -13.24 -0.75 -7.04
C ASP A 21 -11.84 -0.33 -7.42
N LYS A 22 -11.50 0.92 -7.11
CA LYS A 22 -10.16 1.43 -7.24
C LYS A 22 -9.41 0.48 -6.34
N LEU A 23 -8.67 -0.44 -6.95
CA LEU A 23 -7.85 -1.40 -6.25
C LEU A 23 -6.76 -0.58 -5.54
N TYR A 24 -7.10 -0.07 -4.36
CA TYR A 24 -6.17 0.65 -3.51
C TYR A 24 -5.40 -0.40 -2.73
N TYR A 25 -4.43 -0.97 -3.44
CA TYR A 25 -3.35 -1.79 -2.91
C TYR A 25 -2.75 -1.13 -1.65
N GLU A 26 -2.60 0.19 -1.67
CA GLU A 26 -2.13 1.01 -0.54
C GLU A 26 -3.09 0.97 0.66
N GLN A 27 -4.41 1.07 0.43
CA GLN A 27 -5.41 0.97 1.49
C GLN A 27 -5.37 -0.41 2.14
N LYS A 28 -5.34 -1.47 1.33
CA LYS A 28 -5.30 -2.85 1.83
C LYS A 28 -4.00 -3.13 2.61
N ALA A 29 -2.87 -2.61 2.14
CA ALA A 29 -1.61 -2.69 2.85
C ALA A 29 -1.68 -1.95 4.19
N PHE A 30 -2.23 -0.72 4.20
CA PHE A 30 -2.45 0.02 5.44
C PHE A 30 -3.40 -0.71 6.41
N ASP A 31 -4.45 -1.34 5.90
CA ASP A 31 -5.41 -2.12 6.69
C ASP A 31 -4.75 -3.33 7.34
N LEU A 32 -3.93 -4.08 6.59
CA LEU A 32 -3.11 -5.15 7.15
C LEU A 32 -2.18 -4.61 8.26
N TYR A 33 -1.57 -3.46 7.99
CA TYR A 33 -0.64 -2.85 8.93
C TYR A 33 -1.29 -2.51 10.28
N GLN A 34 -2.42 -1.81 10.23
CA GLN A 34 -3.10 -1.36 11.45
C GLN A 34 -3.77 -2.51 12.22
N ASN A 35 -4.23 -3.56 11.55
CA ASN A 35 -5.04 -4.61 12.16
C ASN A 35 -4.26 -5.88 12.52
N GLU A 36 -3.14 -6.17 11.85
CA GLU A 36 -2.40 -7.42 12.06
C GLU A 36 -0.94 -7.17 12.43
N ILE A 37 -0.24 -6.34 11.66
CA ILE A 37 1.20 -6.12 11.86
C ILE A 37 1.47 -5.43 13.19
N LEU A 38 0.72 -4.38 13.54
CA LEU A 38 0.92 -3.65 14.79
C LEU A 38 0.58 -4.45 16.05
N ASP A 39 -0.30 -5.45 15.93
CA ASP A 39 -0.58 -6.38 17.03
C ASP A 39 0.61 -7.31 17.28
N SER A 40 1.30 -7.73 16.21
CA SER A 40 2.50 -8.56 16.28
C SER A 40 3.76 -7.76 16.66
N PHE A 41 3.84 -6.52 16.19
CA PHE A 41 5.01 -5.64 16.31
C PHE A 41 4.58 -4.25 16.78
N PRO A 42 4.23 -4.12 18.08
CA PRO A 42 3.72 -2.87 18.60
C PRO A 42 4.78 -1.77 18.60
N VAL A 43 4.33 -0.55 18.31
CA VAL A 43 5.18 0.64 18.28
C VAL A 43 4.80 1.61 19.39
N ASN A 44 5.77 1.98 20.23
CA ASN A 44 5.56 2.85 21.39
C ASN A 44 5.26 4.32 21.04
N LYS A 45 5.61 4.77 19.83
CA LYS A 45 5.43 6.15 19.36
C LYS A 45 4.35 6.22 18.29
N LYS A 46 3.60 7.33 18.27
CA LYS A 46 2.62 7.57 17.22
C LYS A 46 3.26 7.60 15.83
N ILE A 47 2.69 6.84 14.92
CA ILE A 47 3.16 6.71 13.55
C ILE A 47 2.48 7.76 12.69
N LYS A 48 3.28 8.54 11.97
CA LYS A 48 2.75 9.51 11.01
C LYS A 48 2.35 8.80 9.73
N ILE A 49 1.19 9.15 9.22
CA ILE A 49 0.66 8.67 7.95
C ILE A 49 0.15 9.86 7.14
N TYR A 50 -0.07 9.64 5.85
CA TYR A 50 -0.43 10.70 4.91
C TYR A 50 -1.78 10.42 4.28
N GLN A 51 -2.56 11.45 3.97
CA GLN A 51 -3.92 11.23 3.46
C GLN A 51 -3.93 10.81 1.98
N HIS A 52 -2.98 11.30 1.19
CA HIS A 52 -2.91 11.02 -0.24
C HIS A 52 -1.86 9.94 -0.51
N ALA A 53 -2.16 8.99 -1.41
CA ALA A 53 -1.24 7.93 -1.80
C ALA A 53 0.11 8.49 -2.29
N PHE A 54 0.09 9.57 -3.08
CA PHE A 54 1.30 10.25 -3.52
C PHE A 54 2.19 10.74 -2.38
N ASP A 55 1.61 11.14 -1.24
CA ASP A 55 2.40 11.59 -0.10
C ASP A 55 3.09 10.43 0.64
N PHE A 56 2.61 9.20 0.45
CA PHE A 56 3.30 7.99 0.89
C PHE A 56 4.45 7.61 -0.03
N HIS A 57 4.42 8.02 -1.29
CA HIS A 57 5.42 7.62 -2.28
C HIS A 57 6.72 8.40 -2.03
N PRO A 58 7.79 7.73 -1.60
CA PRO A 58 9.04 8.42 -1.37
C PRO A 58 9.62 8.92 -2.69
N LYS A 59 9.91 10.21 -2.80
CA LYS A 59 10.56 10.82 -3.99
C LYS A 59 11.91 10.20 -4.37
N ALA A 60 12.50 9.37 -3.51
CA ALA A 60 13.85 8.83 -3.66
C ALA A 60 14.02 7.35 -3.25
N PHE A 61 12.99 6.66 -2.75
CA PHE A 61 13.14 5.25 -2.31
C PHE A 61 12.44 4.28 -3.25
N ARG A 62 13.20 3.24 -3.59
CA ARG A 62 12.91 2.19 -4.55
C ARG A 62 12.08 1.11 -3.85
N PHE A 63 11.16 0.49 -4.59
CA PHE A 63 10.66 -0.84 -4.24
C PHE A 63 11.83 -1.72 -3.75
N SER A 64 11.65 -2.43 -2.66
CA SER A 64 12.61 -3.38 -2.10
C SER A 64 12.17 -4.81 -2.42
N ILE A 65 13.07 -5.60 -3.00
CA ILE A 65 12.82 -7.02 -3.24
C ILE A 65 12.42 -7.74 -1.94
N PRO A 66 11.38 -8.60 -1.99
CA PRO A 66 10.87 -9.26 -0.80
C PRO A 66 11.67 -10.55 -0.50
N ASN A 67 12.94 -10.39 -0.13
CA ASN A 67 13.88 -11.51 0.11
C ASN A 67 13.47 -12.47 1.24
N CYS A 68 12.51 -12.07 2.07
CA CYS A 68 11.97 -12.88 3.16
C CYS A 68 10.77 -13.74 2.76
N LEU A 69 10.26 -13.63 1.52
CA LEU A 69 9.21 -14.53 1.04
C LEU A 69 9.83 -15.88 0.65
N GLU A 70 9.35 -16.95 1.28
CA GLU A 70 9.86 -18.29 1.07
C GLU A 70 9.67 -18.75 -0.40
N ASN A 71 10.60 -19.56 -0.90
CA ASN A 71 10.55 -20.27 -2.19
C ASN A 71 10.80 -19.43 -3.46
N ILE A 72 11.18 -18.16 -3.34
CA ILE A 72 11.52 -17.34 -4.52
C ILE A 72 12.79 -16.55 -4.24
N VAL A 73 13.79 -16.69 -5.13
CA VAL A 73 15.05 -15.94 -5.04
C VAL A 73 15.09 -14.93 -6.17
N TRP A 74 14.77 -13.68 -5.84
CA TRP A 74 15.01 -12.55 -6.74
C TRP A 74 16.44 -12.03 -6.55
N LYS A 75 17.12 -11.74 -7.66
CA LYS A 75 18.47 -11.19 -7.70
C LYS A 75 18.48 -9.71 -7.31
N ASN A 76 17.55 -8.93 -7.85
CA ASN A 76 17.49 -7.48 -7.65
C ASN A 76 16.11 -6.89 -8.02
N ASN A 77 15.95 -5.60 -7.75
CA ASN A 77 14.72 -4.86 -8.05
C ASN A 77 14.42 -4.75 -9.57
N GLU A 78 15.40 -4.98 -10.44
CA GLU A 78 15.22 -4.84 -11.90
C GLU A 78 14.30 -5.93 -12.47
N GLN A 79 14.05 -7.00 -11.70
CA GLN A 79 13.06 -8.03 -12.02
C GLN A 79 11.62 -7.60 -11.78
N PHE A 80 11.41 -6.43 -11.19
CA PHE A 80 10.10 -5.88 -10.90
C PHE A 80 9.85 -4.64 -11.74
N GLU A 81 8.58 -4.37 -11.98
CA GLU A 81 8.12 -3.13 -12.58
C GLU A 81 6.84 -2.66 -11.89
N GLU A 82 6.71 -1.34 -11.77
CA GLU A 82 5.48 -0.73 -11.30
C GLU A 82 4.34 -1.08 -12.27
N MET A 83 3.17 -1.43 -11.72
CA MET A 83 2.01 -1.75 -12.53
C MET A 83 1.68 -0.60 -13.49
N THR A 84 1.52 -0.92 -14.78
CA THR A 84 1.26 0.08 -15.84
C THR A 84 0.09 0.99 -15.52
N THR A 85 -0.98 0.45 -14.90
CA THR A 85 -2.15 1.25 -14.47
C THR A 85 -1.79 2.34 -13.48
N TYR A 86 -0.81 2.12 -12.61
CA TYR A 86 -0.32 3.11 -11.65
C TYR A 86 0.61 4.12 -12.32
N LYS A 87 1.51 3.63 -13.18
CA LYS A 87 2.45 4.45 -13.96
C LYS A 87 1.74 5.43 -14.91
N GLU A 88 0.71 4.98 -15.62
CA GLU A 88 0.02 5.76 -16.65
C GLU A 88 -1.04 6.71 -16.09
N ARG A 89 -1.75 6.31 -15.04
CA ARG A 89 -2.93 7.05 -14.59
C ARG A 89 -2.61 8.23 -13.66
N LYS A 90 -1.36 8.42 -13.20
CA LYS A 90 -1.06 9.32 -12.07
C LYS A 90 -2.10 9.15 -10.95
N ILE A 91 -2.50 7.91 -10.64
CA ILE A 91 -3.49 7.59 -9.59
C ILE A 91 -3.12 8.29 -8.27
N ASP A 92 -1.85 8.54 -8.09
CA ASP A 92 -1.19 9.32 -7.06
C ASP A 92 -1.85 10.65 -6.66
N PHE A 93 -2.27 11.53 -7.58
CA PHE A 93 -2.52 12.92 -7.17
C PHE A 93 -3.81 13.12 -6.36
N ASP A 94 -4.85 12.30 -6.60
CA ASP A 94 -6.18 12.48 -5.98
C ASP A 94 -6.71 11.22 -5.26
N SER A 95 -5.89 10.17 -5.12
CA SER A 95 -6.29 9.01 -4.32
C SER A 95 -6.06 9.25 -2.83
N SER A 96 -7.14 9.60 -2.13
CA SER A 96 -7.14 9.65 -0.67
C SER A 96 -7.41 8.27 -0.08
N LEU A 97 -6.59 7.86 0.90
CA LEU A 97 -6.88 6.71 1.74
C LEU A 97 -8.02 7.04 2.72
N ASP A 98 -8.83 6.03 3.04
CA ASP A 98 -9.89 6.15 4.03
C ASP A 98 -9.33 5.88 5.44
N PHE A 99 -9.31 6.94 6.25
CA PHE A 99 -8.93 6.89 7.67
C PHE A 99 -10.08 7.18 8.62
N SER A 100 -11.34 7.05 8.16
CA SER A 100 -12.53 7.31 8.98
C SER A 100 -12.52 6.53 10.31
N LYS A 101 -11.97 5.31 10.32
CA LYS A 101 -11.90 4.42 11.48
C LYS A 101 -10.53 4.34 12.16
N ILE A 102 -9.63 5.27 11.87
CA ILE A 102 -8.25 5.14 12.35
C ILE A 102 -8.10 5.29 13.87
N ASN A 103 -7.23 4.47 14.45
CA ASN A 103 -6.81 4.63 15.84
C ASN A 103 -5.91 5.88 16.02
N LYS A 104 -6.51 7.01 16.41
CA LYS A 104 -5.81 8.29 16.66
C LYS A 104 -4.83 8.26 17.85
N LYS A 105 -4.87 7.22 18.69
CA LYS A 105 -3.84 7.00 19.73
C LYS A 105 -2.57 6.41 19.13
N GLN A 106 -2.68 5.60 18.08
CA GLN A 106 -1.56 4.97 17.39
C GLN A 106 -1.03 5.81 16.21
N PHE A 107 -1.91 6.55 15.54
CA PHE A 107 -1.58 7.26 14.30
C PHE A 107 -1.78 8.77 14.37
N LYS A 108 -1.02 9.49 13.53
CA LYS A 108 -1.18 10.93 13.30
C LYS A 108 -1.18 11.25 11.81
N ILE A 109 -2.33 11.66 11.29
CA ILE A 109 -2.49 12.06 9.88
C ILE A 109 -1.77 13.39 9.62
N LYS A 110 -1.07 13.48 8.48
CA LYS A 110 -0.37 14.67 8.00
C LYS A 110 -0.65 14.90 6.51
N ILE A 111 -0.61 16.18 6.10
CA ILE A 111 -0.93 16.62 4.73
C ILE A 111 0.34 16.74 3.87
N ASN A 112 1.55 16.65 4.44
CA ASN A 112 2.81 16.79 3.72
C ASN A 112 3.85 15.76 4.20
N GLY A 113 4.53 15.08 3.26
CA GLY A 113 5.60 14.09 3.50
C GLY A 113 6.84 14.59 4.29
N LYS A 114 6.88 15.87 4.66
CA LYS A 114 7.93 16.47 5.49
C LYS A 114 7.60 16.34 6.97
N GLY A 115 8.48 15.66 7.73
CA GLY A 115 8.38 15.63 9.20
C GLY A 115 9.23 14.55 9.86
N ASN A 116 9.44 14.70 11.17
CA ASN A 116 10.23 13.79 12.01
C ASN A 116 9.62 12.37 12.10
N PHE A 117 10.39 11.41 12.58
CA PHE A 117 10.00 10.02 12.78
C PHE A 117 9.12 9.77 14.03
N PRO A 118 8.42 8.62 14.13
CA PRO A 118 8.26 7.58 13.11
C PRO A 118 7.19 7.94 12.05
N LYS A 119 7.35 7.41 10.84
CA LYS A 119 6.41 7.58 9.71
C LYS A 119 6.25 6.29 8.91
N LEU A 120 5.07 6.10 8.33
CA LEU A 120 4.77 5.03 7.41
C LEU A 120 4.81 5.57 5.97
N LEU A 121 5.49 4.86 5.08
CA LEU A 121 5.51 5.08 3.64
C LEU A 121 5.06 3.80 2.94
N ILE A 122 4.48 3.92 1.76
CA ILE A 122 3.94 2.80 0.97
C ILE A 122 4.50 2.95 -0.44
N SER A 123 4.99 1.88 -1.04
CA SER A 123 5.38 1.90 -2.45
C SER A 123 4.15 1.73 -3.34
N SER A 124 4.21 2.23 -4.58
CA SER A 124 3.32 1.77 -5.65
C SER A 124 3.36 0.24 -5.77
N PRO A 125 2.28 -0.40 -6.25
CA PRO A 125 2.27 -1.83 -6.48
C PRO A 125 3.15 -2.21 -7.66
N HIS A 126 3.96 -3.24 -7.46
CA HIS A 126 4.87 -3.80 -8.45
C HIS A 126 4.47 -5.22 -8.83
N ILE A 127 4.80 -5.62 -10.05
CA ILE A 127 4.68 -6.98 -10.55
C ILE A 127 6.05 -7.49 -10.97
N GLU A 128 6.20 -8.80 -11.03
CA GLU A 128 7.39 -9.43 -11.59
C GLU A 128 7.33 -9.34 -13.13
N LYS A 129 8.44 -8.95 -13.75
CA LYS A 129 8.54 -8.86 -15.21
C LYS A 129 8.29 -10.23 -15.85
N GLY A 130 7.32 -10.30 -16.76
CA GLY A 130 6.89 -11.56 -17.38
C GLY A 130 5.96 -12.41 -16.52
N ASN A 131 5.58 -11.96 -15.32
CA ASN A 131 4.63 -12.67 -14.45
C ASN A 131 3.72 -11.69 -13.69
N ASN A 132 2.50 -11.53 -14.18
CA ASN A 132 1.50 -10.64 -13.61
C ASN A 132 0.55 -11.32 -12.59
N LYS A 133 0.86 -12.52 -12.11
CA LYS A 133 -0.04 -13.25 -11.18
C LYS A 133 0.02 -12.74 -9.75
N ARG A 134 1.13 -12.09 -9.40
CA ARG A 134 1.45 -11.63 -8.05
C ARG A 134 1.76 -10.16 -8.07
N ILE A 135 1.28 -9.46 -7.05
CA ILE A 135 1.43 -8.03 -6.90
C ILE A 135 2.09 -7.78 -5.56
N PHE A 136 3.08 -6.90 -5.54
CA PHE A 136 3.94 -6.67 -4.40
C PHE A 136 3.89 -5.21 -4.00
N ILE A 137 3.74 -4.98 -2.70
CA ILE A 137 3.82 -3.65 -2.08
C ILE A 137 4.76 -3.73 -0.90
N ASN A 138 5.52 -2.66 -0.69
CA ASN A 138 6.29 -2.48 0.52
C ASN A 138 5.70 -1.38 1.39
N LEU A 139 5.56 -1.68 2.68
CA LEU A 139 5.35 -0.69 3.73
C LEU A 139 6.67 -0.42 4.43
N TYR A 140 7.06 0.84 4.50
CA TYR A 140 8.27 1.27 5.19
C TYR A 140 7.87 1.99 6.48
N GLU A 141 8.09 1.34 7.61
CA GLU A 141 7.95 1.92 8.94
C GLU A 141 9.30 2.51 9.35
N LYS A 142 9.49 3.80 9.04
CA LYS A 142 10.76 4.49 9.25
C LYS A 142 10.79 5.14 10.63
N HIS A 143 11.77 4.76 11.45
CA HIS A 143 11.97 5.25 12.83
C HIS A 143 13.09 6.28 12.97
N SER A 144 14.04 6.25 12.06
CA SER A 144 15.08 7.28 11.92
C SER A 144 15.66 7.21 10.51
N GLU A 145 16.65 8.04 10.18
CA GLU A 145 17.41 7.87 8.93
C GLU A 145 18.16 6.54 8.87
N ARG A 146 18.43 5.92 10.02
CA ARG A 146 19.26 4.71 10.16
C ARG A 146 18.49 3.47 10.56
N LYS A 147 17.18 3.58 10.75
CA LYS A 147 16.35 2.48 11.24
C LYS A 147 15.01 2.50 10.53
N GLU A 148 14.75 1.43 9.78
CA GLU A 148 13.46 1.18 9.15
C GLU A 148 13.12 -0.30 9.16
N TYR A 149 11.82 -0.57 9.26
CA TYR A 149 11.24 -1.90 9.04
C TYR A 149 10.52 -1.87 7.70
N ILE A 150 10.74 -2.89 6.88
CA ILE A 150 10.12 -3.04 5.57
C ILE A 150 9.20 -4.25 5.64
N TYR A 151 7.91 -4.03 5.51
CA TYR A 151 6.93 -5.11 5.39
C TYR A 151 6.60 -5.30 3.92
N HIS A 152 6.96 -6.48 3.41
CA HIS A 152 6.71 -6.89 2.06
C HIS A 152 5.38 -7.64 2.01
N ILE A 153 4.44 -7.17 1.20
CA ILE A 153 3.09 -7.73 1.12
C ILE A 153 2.87 -8.27 -0.29
N GLU A 154 2.47 -9.53 -0.36
CA GLU A 154 2.11 -10.22 -1.59
C GLU A 154 0.59 -10.32 -1.72
N PHE A 155 0.09 -9.86 -2.86
CA PHE A 155 -1.31 -9.98 -3.27
C PHE A 155 -1.42 -10.92 -4.47
N ASN A 156 -2.54 -11.63 -4.55
CA ASN A 156 -2.93 -12.28 -5.81
C ASN A 156 -3.51 -11.24 -6.78
N ILE A 157 -3.77 -11.69 -8.01
CA ILE A 157 -4.37 -10.86 -9.07
C ILE A 157 -5.76 -10.29 -8.72
N ASN A 158 -6.47 -10.90 -7.75
CA ASN A 158 -7.76 -10.41 -7.25
C ASN A 158 -7.59 -9.38 -6.11
N GLY A 159 -6.35 -9.01 -5.78
CA GLY A 159 -6.03 -8.09 -4.69
C GLY A 159 -6.28 -8.65 -3.30
N LYS A 160 -6.28 -9.98 -3.11
CA LYS A 160 -6.28 -10.61 -1.79
C LYS A 160 -4.84 -10.80 -1.33
N ILE A 161 -4.56 -10.46 -0.07
CA ILE A 161 -3.28 -10.72 0.57
C ILE A 161 -3.07 -12.24 0.65
N ILE A 162 -1.98 -12.73 0.09
CA ILE A 162 -1.58 -14.15 0.13
C ILE A 162 -0.58 -14.36 1.27
N ASN A 163 0.40 -13.47 1.36
CA ASN A 163 1.51 -13.60 2.29
C ASN A 163 2.09 -12.21 2.61
N TRP A 164 2.82 -12.13 3.71
CA TRP A 164 3.65 -10.97 4.01
C TRP A 164 4.86 -11.38 4.86
N CYS A 165 5.93 -10.60 4.79
CA CYS A 165 7.11 -10.80 5.61
C CYS A 165 7.77 -9.48 5.98
N ARG A 166 8.64 -9.50 6.99
CA ARG A 166 9.32 -8.30 7.50
C ARG A 166 10.83 -8.42 7.32
N SER A 167 11.43 -7.37 6.78
CA SER A 167 12.87 -7.14 6.78
C SER A 167 13.22 -5.97 7.70
N GLU A 168 14.40 -5.99 8.30
CA GLU A 168 14.90 -4.89 9.13
C GLU A 168 16.14 -4.28 8.48
N TYR A 169 16.22 -2.95 8.47
CA TYR A 169 17.37 -2.23 7.97
C TYR A 169 17.93 -1.31 9.05
N TYR A 170 19.22 -1.48 9.33
CA TYR A 170 19.99 -0.67 10.26
C TYR A 170 21.28 -0.20 9.60
N GLU A 171 21.55 1.10 9.69
CA GLU A 171 22.86 1.64 9.34
C GLU A 171 23.74 1.72 10.59
N ILE A 172 24.84 0.95 10.60
CA ILE A 172 25.82 0.91 11.69
C ILE A 172 27.05 1.69 11.25
N ILE A 173 27.43 2.72 12.01
CA ILE A 173 28.69 3.44 11.83
C ILE A 173 29.73 2.83 12.77
N ILE A 174 30.78 2.25 12.20
CA ILE A 174 31.95 1.77 12.95
C ILE A 174 33.00 2.88 12.88
N HIS A 175 33.48 3.32 14.05
CA HIS A 175 34.57 4.28 14.20
C HIS A 175 35.91 3.57 14.33
#